data_AF-A0A7S3UVL0-F1
#
_entry.id   AF-A0A7S3UVL0-F1
#
_cell.length_a   1.000
_cell.length_b   1.000
_cell.length_c   1.000
_cell.angle_alpha   90.00
_cell.angle_beta   90.00
_cell.angle_gamma   90.00
#
_symmetry.space_group_name_H-M   'P 1'
#
loop_
_entity.id
_entity.type
_entity.pdbx_description
1 polymer ?
#
loop_
_entity_poly.entity_id
_entity_poly.type
_entity_poly.pdbx_seq_one_letter_code
_entity_poly.pdbx_strand_id
1 'polypeptide(L)'
;AAEAEARAAAFLSGAEDSDGEVATLARREGKLLEAAAVILEDVGEEHRDLGRLKRLFEEWKRDFPEEYAQVYCSLSLPPLLEPFVRLELLAWDPLAHALMTRRGEGEGEVAVVGGGGADEEEENGAWAVDRVPVEDFEVFNWYRVFCDYAAGIPTPKNAPAEETDPDENLVPKLVAAAAAPRAAAAAREGLDPRSAAHCRGLAAALGELLLYEPPPAALGPLCQAILVHFKEEIDELCIPLLEVSNADALEFTREQMYTAIKLYKNCAIFQQYISPEALTSLAVIELVGKKTRACTFPSS
;
A
#
# COMPACT_ATOMS: atom_id res chain seq x y z
N ALA A 1 34.58 13.61 -22.61
CA ALA A 1 33.17 13.63 -23.06
C ALA A 1 32.44 12.42 -22.48
N ALA A 2 32.70 11.20 -22.95
CA ALA A 2 32.06 9.98 -22.44
C ALA A 2 32.20 9.74 -20.92
N GLU A 3 33.34 10.07 -20.32
CA GLU A 3 33.59 9.89 -18.88
C GLU A 3 32.88 10.96 -18.01
N ALA A 4 32.62 12.14 -18.58
CA ALA A 4 31.86 13.21 -17.91
C ALA A 4 30.34 12.96 -18.02
N GLU A 5 29.91 12.38 -19.14
CA GLU A 5 28.53 11.99 -19.41
C GLU A 5 28.13 10.76 -18.56
N ALA A 6 29.03 9.79 -18.39
CA ALA A 6 28.83 8.67 -17.46
C ALA A 6 28.77 9.14 -16.00
N ARG A 7 29.58 10.14 -15.62
CA ARG A 7 29.60 10.68 -14.26
C ARG A 7 28.39 11.59 -13.97
N ALA A 8 27.88 12.30 -14.98
CA ALA A 8 26.62 13.03 -14.91
C ALA A 8 25.42 12.06 -14.86
N ALA A 9 25.44 10.97 -15.63
CA ALA A 9 24.41 9.93 -15.57
C ALA A 9 24.39 9.21 -14.20
N ALA A 10 25.55 8.94 -13.60
CA ALA A 10 25.64 8.35 -12.25
C ALA A 10 25.19 9.33 -11.15
N PHE A 11 25.49 10.63 -11.30
CA PHE A 11 25.03 11.69 -10.40
C PHE A 11 23.52 11.94 -10.53
N LEU A 12 22.96 11.84 -11.75
CA LEU A 12 21.53 11.98 -12.04
C LEU A 12 20.74 10.69 -11.73
N SER A 13 21.38 9.53 -11.71
CA SER A 13 20.75 8.25 -11.34
C SER A 13 20.78 7.97 -9.83
N GLY A 14 21.46 8.80 -9.03
CA GLY A 14 21.54 8.66 -7.56
C GLY A 14 22.15 7.34 -7.08
N ALA A 15 22.88 6.63 -7.93
CA ALA A 15 23.23 5.21 -7.70
C ALA A 15 24.38 5.00 -6.70
N GLU A 16 25.22 6.00 -6.44
CA GLU A 16 26.41 5.83 -5.59
C GLU A 16 26.12 5.94 -4.08
N ASP A 17 25.08 6.70 -3.67
CA ASP A 17 24.67 6.82 -2.26
C ASP A 17 23.50 5.89 -1.89
N SER A 18 22.75 5.37 -2.88
CA SER A 18 21.53 4.58 -2.69
C SER A 18 21.77 3.16 -2.14
N ASP A 19 22.79 2.45 -2.61
CA ASP A 19 23.03 1.04 -2.22
C ASP A 19 23.42 0.91 -0.74
N GLY A 20 24.17 1.87 -0.21
CA GLY A 20 24.55 1.93 1.21
C GLY A 20 23.35 2.20 2.11
N GLU A 21 22.49 3.14 1.73
CA GLU A 21 21.28 3.49 2.47
C GLU A 21 20.27 2.32 2.49
N VAL A 22 20.02 1.70 1.34
CA VAL A 22 19.13 0.53 1.23
C VAL A 22 19.60 -0.63 2.12
N ALA A 23 20.90 -0.94 2.11
CA ALA A 23 21.47 -1.96 2.98
C ALA A 23 21.34 -1.61 4.47
N THR A 24 21.48 -0.33 4.83
CA THR A 24 21.28 0.11 6.22
C THR A 24 19.81 0.02 6.65
N LEU A 25 18.86 0.33 5.78
CA LEU A 25 17.43 0.21 6.04
C LEU A 25 17.03 -1.25 6.24
N ALA A 26 17.43 -2.14 5.34
CA ALA A 26 17.18 -3.59 5.47
C ALA A 26 17.75 -4.15 6.79
N ARG A 27 18.94 -3.68 7.22
CA ARG A 27 19.52 -4.06 8.51
C ARG A 27 18.71 -3.55 9.70
N ARG A 28 18.15 -2.33 9.63
CA ARG A 28 17.32 -1.76 10.69
C ARG A 28 15.98 -2.48 10.79
N GLU A 29 15.39 -2.82 9.66
CA GLU A 29 14.18 -3.61 9.56
C GLU A 29 14.37 -5.00 10.18
N GLY A 30 15.45 -5.71 9.84
CA GLY A 30 15.77 -7.00 10.45
C GLY A 30 15.88 -6.92 11.98
N LYS A 31 16.55 -5.89 12.51
CA LYS A 31 16.64 -5.65 13.96
C LYS A 31 15.28 -5.34 14.59
N LEU A 32 14.40 -4.62 13.89
CA LEU A 32 13.06 -4.30 14.37
C LEU A 32 12.21 -5.57 14.47
N LEU A 33 12.28 -6.45 13.47
CA LEU A 33 11.58 -7.74 13.46
C LEU A 33 12.11 -8.68 14.55
N GLU A 34 13.43 -8.74 14.75
CA GLU A 34 14.04 -9.47 15.86
C GLU A 34 13.56 -8.95 17.22
N ALA A 35 13.52 -7.63 17.40
CA ALA A 35 13.00 -7.02 18.62
C ALA A 35 11.52 -7.34 18.81
N ALA A 36 10.71 -7.28 17.75
CA ALA A 36 9.29 -7.62 17.79
C ALA A 36 9.04 -9.06 18.28
N ALA A 37 9.92 -10.00 17.92
CA ALA A 37 9.81 -11.39 18.34
C ALA A 37 10.03 -11.61 19.85
N VAL A 38 10.70 -10.69 20.54
CA VAL A 38 10.97 -10.77 22.00
C VAL A 38 10.09 -9.85 22.85
N ILE A 39 9.28 -8.96 22.25
CA ILE A 39 8.40 -8.03 23.00
C ILE A 39 7.43 -8.76 23.94
N LEU A 40 7.02 -9.98 23.59
CA LEU A 40 6.07 -10.78 24.37
C LEU A 40 6.74 -11.97 25.08
N GLU A 41 8.07 -11.97 25.22
CA GLU A 41 8.80 -13.10 25.85
C GLU A 41 8.53 -13.21 27.35
N ASP A 42 8.23 -12.09 28.02
CA ASP A 42 7.86 -12.04 29.43
C ASP A 42 6.38 -12.46 29.69
N VAL A 43 5.59 -12.59 28.63
CA VAL A 43 4.20 -13.05 28.67
C VAL A 43 4.15 -14.59 28.61
N GLY A 44 3.40 -15.21 29.52
CA GLY A 44 3.18 -16.65 29.51
C GLY A 44 2.60 -17.16 28.18
N GLU A 45 2.98 -18.36 27.75
CA GLU A 45 2.57 -18.92 26.46
C GLU A 45 1.04 -18.95 26.27
N GLU A 46 0.29 -19.14 27.36
CA GLU A 46 -1.17 -19.11 27.42
C GLU A 46 -1.79 -17.77 26.99
N HIS A 47 -1.04 -16.67 27.10
CA HIS A 47 -1.49 -15.33 26.77
C HIS A 47 -0.77 -14.74 25.54
N ARG A 48 0.30 -15.39 25.07
CA ARG A 48 1.06 -15.00 23.88
C ARG A 48 0.54 -15.65 22.60
N ASP A 49 0.07 -16.89 22.67
CA ASP A 49 -0.36 -17.65 21.50
C ASP A 49 -1.80 -17.29 21.07
N LEU A 50 -1.95 -16.74 19.86
CA LEU A 50 -3.27 -16.35 19.33
C LEU A 50 -4.24 -17.53 19.24
N GLY A 51 -3.74 -18.75 18.97
CA GLY A 51 -4.58 -19.96 18.92
C GLY A 51 -5.09 -20.40 20.30
N ARG A 52 -4.34 -20.15 21.37
CA ARG A 52 -4.79 -20.33 22.76
C ARG A 52 -5.79 -19.25 23.16
N LEU A 53 -5.53 -17.99 22.81
CA LEU A 53 -6.48 -16.90 23.05
C LEU A 53 -7.81 -17.15 22.35
N LYS A 54 -7.80 -17.54 21.06
CA LYS A 54 -9.01 -17.93 20.33
C LYS A 54 -9.81 -18.98 21.07
N ARG A 55 -9.18 -20.11 21.44
CA ARG A 55 -9.84 -21.20 22.16
C ARG A 55 -10.44 -20.75 23.49
N LEU A 56 -9.72 -19.93 24.26
CA LEU A 56 -10.20 -19.41 25.53
C LEU A 56 -11.50 -18.61 25.36
N PHE A 57 -11.54 -17.69 24.39
CA PHE A 57 -12.74 -16.88 24.15
C PHE A 57 -13.88 -17.68 23.49
N GLU A 58 -13.57 -18.66 22.64
CA GLU A 58 -14.57 -19.60 22.10
C GLU A 58 -15.20 -20.44 23.21
N GLU A 59 -14.39 -20.98 24.14
CA GLU A 59 -14.87 -21.74 25.29
C GLU A 59 -15.73 -20.84 26.20
N TRP A 60 -15.29 -19.62 26.48
CA TRP A 60 -16.07 -18.68 27.30
C TRP A 60 -17.41 -18.34 26.64
N LYS A 61 -17.40 -18.03 25.34
CA LYS A 61 -18.62 -17.71 24.58
C LYS A 61 -19.58 -18.90 24.47
N ARG A 62 -19.06 -20.13 24.38
CA ARG A 62 -19.85 -21.36 24.37
C ARG A 62 -20.45 -21.69 25.74
N ASP A 63 -19.65 -21.61 26.79
CA ASP A 63 -20.01 -22.12 28.11
C ASP A 63 -20.75 -21.06 28.95
N PHE A 64 -20.48 -19.77 28.73
CA PHE A 64 -21.09 -18.65 29.47
C PHE A 64 -21.50 -17.48 28.55
N PRO A 65 -22.42 -17.68 27.59
CA PRO A 65 -22.81 -16.66 26.61
C PRO A 65 -23.41 -15.39 27.24
N GLU A 66 -24.18 -15.52 28.32
CA GLU A 66 -24.76 -14.37 29.02
C GLU A 66 -23.69 -13.49 29.67
N GLU A 67 -22.71 -14.11 30.33
CA GLU A 67 -21.59 -13.39 30.96
C GLU A 67 -20.69 -12.76 29.90
N TYR A 68 -20.43 -13.47 28.81
CA TYR A 68 -19.67 -12.97 27.67
C TYR A 68 -20.29 -11.69 27.09
N ALA A 69 -21.63 -11.65 26.98
CA ALA A 69 -22.36 -10.46 26.56
C ALA A 69 -22.33 -9.34 27.62
N GLN A 70 -22.54 -9.66 28.90
CA GLN A 70 -22.57 -8.68 30.00
C GLN A 70 -21.22 -7.97 30.23
N VAL A 71 -20.11 -8.66 30.01
CA VAL A 71 -18.75 -8.10 30.14
C VAL A 71 -18.31 -7.39 28.85
N TYR A 72 -19.16 -7.37 27.81
CA TYR A 72 -18.86 -6.78 26.51
C TYR A 72 -17.61 -7.39 25.86
N CYS A 73 -17.41 -8.70 25.98
CA CYS A 73 -16.23 -9.40 25.45
C CYS A 73 -16.02 -9.15 23.95
N SER A 74 -17.10 -9.14 23.16
CA SER A 74 -17.04 -8.82 21.72
C SER A 74 -16.51 -7.43 21.39
N LEU A 75 -16.66 -6.47 22.30
CA LEU A 75 -16.14 -5.12 22.14
C LEU A 75 -14.69 -5.01 22.62
N SER A 76 -14.26 -5.85 23.57
CA SER A 76 -12.90 -5.84 24.10
C SER A 76 -11.93 -6.70 23.28
N LEU A 77 -12.41 -7.65 22.47
CA LEU A 77 -11.58 -8.49 21.61
C LEU A 77 -10.70 -7.72 20.63
N PRO A 78 -11.22 -6.78 19.79
CA PRO A 78 -10.38 -6.03 18.87
C PRO A 78 -9.21 -5.29 19.55
N PRO A 79 -9.42 -4.44 20.59
CA PRO A 79 -8.31 -3.74 21.23
C PRO A 79 -7.38 -4.68 22.00
N LEU A 80 -7.84 -5.85 22.46
CA LEU A 80 -6.99 -6.87 23.08
C LEU A 80 -6.04 -7.51 22.08
N LEU A 81 -6.52 -7.79 20.86
CA LEU A 81 -5.76 -8.49 19.81
C LEU A 81 -4.92 -7.55 18.95
N GLU A 82 -5.25 -6.26 18.92
CA GLU A 82 -4.57 -5.23 18.14
C GLU A 82 -3.03 -5.23 18.30
N PRO A 83 -2.43 -5.38 19.50
CA PRO A 83 -0.98 -5.41 19.64
C PRO A 83 -0.32 -6.58 18.89
N PHE A 84 -0.96 -7.75 18.87
CA PHE A 84 -0.46 -8.93 18.15
C PHE A 84 -0.52 -8.71 16.64
N VAL A 85 -1.64 -8.18 16.15
CA VAL A 85 -1.82 -7.84 14.74
C VAL A 85 -0.78 -6.81 14.31
N ARG A 86 -0.55 -5.76 15.11
CA ARG A 86 0.46 -4.74 14.83
C ARG A 86 1.88 -5.30 14.73
N LEU A 87 2.24 -6.25 15.60
CA LEU A 87 3.55 -6.90 15.57
C LEU A 87 3.74 -7.73 14.30
N GLU A 88 2.73 -8.50 13.88
CA GLU A 88 2.78 -9.28 12.65
C GLU A 88 2.81 -8.37 11.39
N LEU A 89 2.05 -7.27 11.40
CA LEU A 89 2.02 -6.29 10.30
C LEU A 89 3.29 -5.43 10.19
N LEU A 90 4.28 -5.57 11.08
CA LEU A 90 5.60 -4.97 10.87
C LEU A 90 6.28 -5.53 9.61
N ALA A 91 6.04 -6.80 9.30
CA ALA A 91 6.55 -7.45 8.08
C ALA A 91 5.74 -7.10 6.82
N TRP A 92 4.60 -6.40 6.98
CA TRP A 92 3.79 -5.95 5.85
C TRP A 92 4.32 -4.61 5.33
N ASP A 93 4.67 -4.56 4.05
CA ASP A 93 5.02 -3.32 3.33
C ASP A 93 3.90 -2.91 2.34
N PRO A 94 3.08 -1.91 2.70
CA PRO A 94 2.03 -1.37 1.83
C PRO A 94 2.55 -0.77 0.52
N LEU A 95 3.80 -0.29 0.45
CA LEU A 95 4.35 0.35 -0.75
C LEU A 95 4.88 -0.68 -1.77
N ALA A 96 5.28 -1.86 -1.31
CA ALA A 96 5.72 -2.97 -2.17
C ALA A 96 4.58 -3.93 -2.55
N HIS A 97 3.37 -3.74 -2.03
CA HIS A 97 2.22 -4.66 -2.15
C HIS A 97 1.84 -5.07 -3.60
N ALA A 98 2.10 -4.23 -4.60
CA ALA A 98 1.74 -4.48 -6.00
C ALA A 98 2.91 -4.96 -6.87
N LEU A 99 4.12 -5.08 -6.30
CA LEU A 99 5.25 -5.64 -7.04
C LEU A 99 5.16 -7.17 -7.20
N MET A 100 4.04 -7.78 -6.79
CA MET A 100 4.02 -9.19 -6.43
C MET A 100 2.71 -9.96 -6.79
N THR A 101 1.79 -9.46 -7.63
CA THR A 101 0.58 -10.21 -8.06
C THR A 101 0.71 -10.86 -9.47
N ARG A 102 0.22 -12.11 -9.59
CA ARG A 102 0.45 -13.11 -10.66
C ARG A 102 -0.47 -13.00 -11.89
N ARG A 103 0.07 -13.37 -13.06
CA ARG A 103 -0.66 -13.81 -14.28
C ARG A 103 -0.74 -15.35 -14.32
N GLY A 104 -1.90 -15.89 -14.68
CA GLY A 104 -2.16 -17.27 -15.12
C GLY A 104 -3.67 -17.55 -15.02
N GLU A 105 -4.39 -18.21 -15.92
CA GLU A 105 -4.09 -19.14 -17.01
C GLU A 105 -5.28 -19.15 -18.00
N GLY A 106 -5.04 -19.62 -19.23
CA GLY A 106 -6.07 -19.83 -20.25
C GLY A 106 -5.45 -20.21 -21.59
N GLU A 107 -4.98 -21.45 -21.71
CA GLU A 107 -4.61 -22.09 -22.97
C GLU A 107 -5.83 -22.22 -23.88
N GLY A 108 -5.61 -22.04 -25.19
CA GLY A 108 -6.60 -22.21 -26.24
C GLY A 108 -6.02 -21.86 -27.61
N GLU A 109 -5.30 -22.83 -28.19
CA GLU A 109 -5.08 -23.01 -29.65
C GLU A 109 -6.38 -22.66 -30.43
N VAL A 110 -6.43 -22.00 -31.59
CA VAL A 110 -5.89 -22.34 -32.92
C VAL A 110 -6.11 -21.13 -33.87
N ALA A 111 -5.13 -20.79 -34.73
CA ALA A 111 -5.27 -20.63 -36.19
C ALA A 111 -4.28 -19.60 -36.79
N VAL A 112 -3.37 -20.14 -37.59
CA VAL A 112 -2.52 -19.46 -38.56
C VAL A 112 -3.36 -18.83 -39.67
N VAL A 113 -3.17 -17.53 -39.99
CA VAL A 113 -3.06 -16.97 -41.36
C VAL A 113 -2.21 -15.70 -41.29
N GLY A 114 -1.18 -15.60 -42.15
CA GLY A 114 -0.17 -14.55 -42.12
C GLY A 114 -0.43 -13.30 -42.98
N GLY A 115 0.62 -12.49 -43.10
CA GLY A 115 0.74 -11.36 -44.03
C GLY A 115 1.29 -10.12 -43.33
N GLY A 116 2.55 -9.77 -43.63
CA GLY A 116 3.33 -8.79 -42.89
C GLY A 116 3.10 -7.31 -43.23
N GLY A 117 3.87 -6.48 -42.54
CA GLY A 117 4.02 -5.04 -42.74
C GLY A 117 4.83 -4.49 -41.57
N ALA A 118 5.90 -3.76 -41.90
CA ALA A 118 6.87 -3.20 -40.96
C ALA A 118 6.25 -2.09 -40.09
N ASP A 119 6.97 -1.76 -39.01
CA ASP A 119 6.79 -0.66 -38.05
C ASP A 119 6.02 -1.04 -36.77
N GLU A 120 6.72 -1.66 -35.81
CA GLU A 120 6.41 -1.64 -34.36
C GLU A 120 7.57 -2.32 -33.60
N GLU A 121 8.64 -1.57 -33.29
CA GLU A 121 9.72 -2.02 -32.39
C GLU A 121 9.21 -2.01 -30.93
N GLU A 122 8.61 -3.13 -30.54
CA GLU A 122 9.12 -4.01 -29.48
C GLU A 122 9.57 -3.36 -28.15
N GLU A 123 8.62 -2.84 -27.38
CA GLU A 123 8.76 -2.68 -25.93
C GLU A 123 8.25 -3.96 -25.23
N ASN A 124 9.04 -5.04 -25.25
CA ASN A 124 8.73 -6.26 -24.50
C ASN A 124 10.00 -6.96 -23.97
N GLY A 125 10.13 -7.03 -22.65
CA GLY A 125 10.83 -8.11 -21.95
C GLY A 125 12.27 -7.87 -21.53
N ALA A 126 12.50 -7.33 -20.32
CA ALA A 126 13.75 -7.52 -19.55
C ALA A 126 13.67 -7.04 -18.09
N TRP A 127 12.71 -7.54 -17.29
CA TRP A 127 12.67 -7.27 -15.83
C TRP A 127 12.17 -8.48 -15.02
N ALA A 128 11.97 -9.64 -15.65
CA ALA A 128 11.51 -10.84 -14.97
C ALA A 128 12.68 -11.47 -14.20
N VAL A 129 13.00 -10.88 -13.05
CA VAL A 129 13.77 -11.53 -11.99
C VAL A 129 12.77 -12.32 -11.16
N ASP A 130 13.03 -13.61 -10.92
CA ASP A 130 12.25 -14.54 -10.09
C ASP A 130 11.54 -13.85 -8.92
N ARG A 131 10.20 -13.76 -8.95
CA ARG A 131 9.40 -13.21 -7.85
C ARG A 131 8.18 -14.08 -7.57
N VAL A 132 8.14 -14.54 -6.33
CA VAL A 132 7.12 -15.39 -5.68
C VAL A 132 5.79 -14.61 -5.56
N PRO A 133 4.60 -15.24 -5.60
CA PRO A 133 3.32 -14.54 -5.48
C PRO A 133 3.17 -13.89 -4.09
N VAL A 134 2.69 -12.64 -4.03
CA VAL A 134 2.17 -12.04 -2.78
C VAL A 134 0.78 -12.53 -2.49
N GLU A 135 0.52 -12.52 -1.20
CA GLU A 135 -0.29 -13.44 -0.46
C GLU A 135 -1.03 -12.45 0.49
N ASP A 136 -2.37 -12.45 0.47
CA ASP A 136 -3.26 -11.44 1.07
C ASP A 136 -3.14 -11.38 2.62
N PHE A 137 -4.08 -10.80 3.37
CA PHE A 137 -3.98 -10.94 4.83
C PHE A 137 -3.94 -12.41 5.31
N GLU A 138 -4.36 -13.37 4.46
CA GLU A 138 -4.26 -14.81 4.67
C GLU A 138 -2.87 -15.35 5.03
N VAL A 139 -1.79 -14.63 4.72
CA VAL A 139 -0.42 -15.00 5.15
C VAL A 139 -0.27 -14.95 6.65
N PHE A 140 -0.87 -13.93 7.25
CA PHE A 140 -0.59 -13.59 8.62
C PHE A 140 -1.30 -14.56 9.56
N ASN A 141 -0.60 -14.93 10.62
CA ASN A 141 -1.11 -15.90 11.58
C ASN A 141 -2.35 -15.34 12.28
N TRP A 142 -2.40 -14.04 12.60
CA TRP A 142 -3.60 -13.42 13.16
C TRP A 142 -4.83 -13.61 12.27
N TYR A 143 -4.69 -13.46 10.95
CA TYR A 143 -5.81 -13.62 10.03
C TYR A 143 -6.28 -15.07 9.99
N ARG A 144 -5.34 -16.00 9.80
CA ARG A 144 -5.62 -17.44 9.73
C ARG A 144 -6.28 -17.96 11.00
N VAL A 145 -5.92 -17.40 12.15
CA VAL A 145 -6.50 -17.77 13.43
C VAL A 145 -7.92 -17.21 13.56
N PHE A 146 -8.18 -15.95 13.20
CA PHE A 146 -9.45 -15.30 13.50
C PHE A 146 -10.47 -15.24 12.35
N CYS A 147 -10.11 -15.63 11.12
CA CYS A 147 -11.01 -15.56 9.96
C CYS A 147 -12.28 -16.39 10.11
N ASP A 148 -12.24 -17.47 10.90
CA ASP A 148 -13.37 -18.36 11.17
C ASP A 148 -13.98 -18.18 12.58
N TYR A 149 -13.56 -17.15 13.33
CA TYR A 149 -13.91 -16.99 14.75
C TYR A 149 -15.43 -16.92 14.99
N ALA A 150 -16.17 -16.24 14.11
CA ALA A 150 -17.62 -16.13 14.22
C ALA A 150 -18.38 -17.38 13.75
N ALA A 151 -17.73 -18.29 13.03
CA ALA A 151 -18.34 -19.52 12.51
C ALA A 151 -18.37 -20.66 13.55
N GLY A 152 -17.65 -20.54 14.65
CA GLY A 152 -17.42 -21.61 15.61
C GLY A 152 -18.61 -21.97 16.52
N ILE A 153 -19.67 -21.16 16.58
CA ILE A 153 -20.74 -21.32 17.57
C ILE A 153 -22.10 -21.46 16.89
N PRO A 154 -22.75 -22.64 16.97
CA PRO A 154 -24.10 -22.81 16.47
C PRO A 154 -25.05 -21.88 17.22
N THR A 155 -25.80 -21.05 16.50
CA THR A 155 -26.89 -20.29 17.09
C THR A 155 -27.88 -21.26 17.74
N PRO A 156 -28.37 -20.98 18.97
CA PRO A 156 -29.35 -21.85 19.60
C PRO A 156 -30.58 -21.93 18.70
N LYS A 157 -31.16 -23.14 18.53
CA LYS A 157 -32.25 -23.42 17.58
C LYS A 157 -33.51 -22.53 17.70
N ASN A 158 -33.63 -21.77 18.79
CA ASN A 158 -34.74 -20.86 19.08
C ASN A 158 -34.33 -19.37 19.00
N ALA A 159 -33.10 -19.05 18.58
CA ALA A 159 -32.67 -17.67 18.39
C ALA A 159 -33.47 -17.02 17.24
N PRO A 160 -33.87 -15.75 17.38
CA PRO A 160 -34.47 -15.00 16.29
C PRO A 160 -33.50 -14.98 15.10
N ALA A 161 -34.05 -15.04 13.87
CA ALA A 161 -33.29 -15.18 12.62
C ALA A 161 -32.34 -14.00 12.30
N GLU A 162 -32.28 -12.99 13.16
CA GLU A 162 -31.53 -11.73 13.00
C GLU A 162 -30.34 -11.59 13.99
N GLU A 163 -30.14 -12.55 14.90
CA GLU A 163 -28.96 -12.51 15.79
C GLU A 163 -27.74 -13.08 15.06
N THR A 164 -27.10 -12.22 14.28
CA THR A 164 -25.75 -12.48 13.78
C THR A 164 -24.77 -12.55 14.95
N ASP A 165 -23.73 -13.37 14.79
CA ASP A 165 -22.71 -13.53 15.81
C ASP A 165 -22.09 -12.17 16.20
N PRO A 166 -21.98 -11.84 17.50
CA PRO A 166 -21.52 -10.51 17.94
C PRO A 166 -20.05 -10.22 17.55
N ASP A 167 -19.30 -11.26 17.16
CA ASP A 167 -17.91 -11.22 16.74
C ASP A 167 -17.71 -11.40 15.22
N GLU A 168 -18.79 -11.42 14.42
CA GLU A 168 -18.71 -11.52 12.94
C GLU A 168 -17.76 -10.49 12.33
N ASN A 169 -17.74 -9.29 12.90
CA ASN A 169 -16.92 -8.18 12.43
C ASN A 169 -15.54 -8.08 13.11
N LEU A 170 -15.03 -9.16 13.73
CA LEU A 170 -13.74 -9.13 14.42
C LEU A 170 -12.58 -8.80 13.46
N VAL A 171 -12.47 -9.53 12.35
CA VAL A 171 -11.40 -9.30 11.34
C VAL A 171 -11.50 -7.89 10.74
N PRO A 172 -12.66 -7.40 10.26
CA PRO A 172 -12.82 -6.02 9.82
C PRO A 172 -12.38 -4.97 10.85
N LYS A 173 -12.71 -5.17 12.14
CA LYS A 173 -12.28 -4.26 13.21
C LYS A 173 -10.76 -4.27 13.40
N LEU A 174 -10.11 -5.42 13.29
CA LEU A 174 -8.65 -5.54 13.38
C LEU A 174 -7.94 -4.89 12.18
N VAL A 175 -8.47 -5.09 10.97
CA VAL A 175 -7.96 -4.43 9.75
C VAL A 175 -8.07 -2.90 9.89
N ALA A 176 -9.21 -2.40 10.36
CA ALA A 176 -9.41 -0.97 10.58
C ALA A 176 -8.51 -0.40 11.70
N ALA A 177 -8.27 -1.14 12.78
CA ALA A 177 -7.51 -0.68 13.94
C ALA A 177 -5.98 -0.78 13.76
N ALA A 178 -5.49 -1.77 13.01
CA ALA A 178 -4.06 -2.04 12.88
C ALA A 178 -3.53 -1.85 11.44
N ALA A 179 -4.19 -2.43 10.44
CA ALA A 179 -3.69 -2.42 9.06
C ALA A 179 -3.86 -1.05 8.39
N ALA A 180 -5.03 -0.42 8.50
CA ALA A 180 -5.24 0.90 7.90
C ALA A 180 -4.26 1.98 8.44
N PRO A 181 -4.00 2.08 9.76
CA PRO A 181 -2.98 2.99 10.28
C PRO A 181 -1.55 2.68 9.81
N ARG A 182 -1.20 1.39 9.63
CA ARG A 182 0.10 0.97 9.10
C ARG A 182 0.28 1.41 7.65
N ALA A 183 -0.73 1.21 6.81
CA ALA A 183 -0.75 1.71 5.43
C ALA A 183 -0.64 3.24 5.39
N ALA A 184 -1.37 3.94 6.25
CA ALA A 184 -1.27 5.40 6.36
C ALA A 184 0.13 5.87 6.81
N ALA A 185 0.80 5.15 7.72
CA ALA A 185 2.17 5.45 8.13
C ALA A 185 3.16 5.23 6.99
N ALA A 186 3.08 4.11 6.28
CA ALA A 186 3.93 3.82 5.12
C ALA A 186 3.78 4.88 4.03
N ALA A 187 2.54 5.29 3.73
CA ALA A 187 2.25 6.36 2.78
C ALA A 187 2.87 7.70 3.24
N ARG A 188 2.72 8.07 4.52
CA ARG A 188 3.26 9.33 5.03
C ARG A 188 4.78 9.40 4.98
N GLU A 189 5.46 8.30 5.27
CA GLU A 189 6.92 8.29 5.45
C GLU A 189 7.70 7.93 4.19
N GLY A 190 7.12 7.17 3.26
CA GLY A 190 7.88 6.57 2.16
C GLY A 190 7.24 6.62 0.78
N LEU A 191 6.05 7.24 0.61
CA LEU A 191 5.46 7.37 -0.71
C LEU A 191 6.30 8.29 -1.58
N ASP A 192 6.73 7.78 -2.75
CA ASP A 192 7.27 8.59 -3.83
C ASP A 192 6.20 8.68 -4.93
N PRO A 193 5.54 9.84 -5.12
CA PRO A 193 4.53 10.04 -6.15
C PRO A 193 5.06 9.86 -7.58
N ARG A 194 6.37 9.96 -7.78
CA ARG A 194 7.02 9.71 -9.07
C ARG A 194 7.30 8.22 -9.28
N SER A 195 7.29 7.39 -8.24
CA SER A 195 7.47 5.95 -8.33
C SER A 195 6.15 5.24 -8.63
N ALA A 196 6.00 4.77 -9.86
CA ALA A 196 4.83 3.97 -10.24
C ALA A 196 4.72 2.68 -9.41
N ALA A 197 5.83 2.13 -8.93
CA ALA A 197 5.83 0.98 -8.04
C ALA A 197 5.18 1.29 -6.69
N HIS A 198 5.60 2.38 -6.02
CA HIS A 198 5.02 2.79 -4.74
C HIS A 198 3.54 3.13 -4.88
N CYS A 199 3.16 3.85 -5.94
CA CYS A 199 1.76 4.19 -6.17
C CYS A 199 0.88 2.96 -6.42
N ARG A 200 1.34 2.00 -7.23
CA ARG A 200 0.61 0.74 -7.43
C ARG A 200 0.53 -0.08 -6.15
N GLY A 201 1.63 -0.18 -5.41
CA GLY A 201 1.67 -0.92 -4.14
C GLY A 201 0.65 -0.38 -3.17
N LEU A 202 0.70 0.92 -2.92
CA LEU A 202 -0.22 1.55 -2.01
C LEU A 202 -1.68 1.46 -2.49
N ALA A 203 -1.93 1.53 -3.79
CA ALA A 203 -3.25 1.33 -4.36
C ALA A 203 -3.78 -0.11 -4.18
N ALA A 204 -2.91 -1.13 -4.33
CA ALA A 204 -3.27 -2.52 -4.05
C ALA A 204 -3.54 -2.74 -2.56
N ALA A 205 -2.71 -2.19 -1.67
CA ALA A 205 -2.93 -2.22 -0.23
C ALA A 205 -4.26 -1.54 0.15
N LEU A 206 -4.59 -0.40 -0.47
CA LEU A 206 -5.88 0.27 -0.29
C LEU A 206 -7.05 -0.58 -0.78
N GLY A 207 -6.89 -1.28 -1.92
CA GLY A 207 -7.87 -2.23 -2.42
C GLY A 207 -8.13 -3.39 -1.46
N GLU A 208 -7.07 -4.00 -0.92
CA GLU A 208 -7.16 -5.08 0.07
C GLU A 208 -7.86 -4.60 1.35
N LEU A 209 -7.51 -3.42 1.86
CA LEU A 209 -8.19 -2.82 3.02
C LEU A 209 -9.69 -2.62 2.78
N LEU A 210 -10.09 -2.22 1.56
CA LEU A 210 -11.49 -1.97 1.21
C LEU A 210 -12.33 -3.24 1.15
N LEU A 211 -11.73 -4.44 1.01
CA LEU A 211 -12.46 -5.72 1.09
C LEU A 211 -13.13 -5.93 2.45
N TYR A 212 -12.63 -5.28 3.49
CA TYR A 212 -13.13 -5.41 4.87
C TYR A 212 -14.01 -4.25 5.30
N GLU A 213 -14.47 -3.42 4.36
CA GLU A 213 -15.37 -2.28 4.60
C GLU A 213 -15.00 -1.40 5.83
N PRO A 214 -13.75 -0.95 5.96
CA PRO A 214 -13.32 -0.17 7.11
C PRO A 214 -14.08 1.17 7.16
N PRO A 215 -14.33 1.71 8.37
CA PRO A 215 -15.00 3.00 8.49
C PRO A 215 -14.19 4.09 7.78
N PRO A 216 -14.83 5.09 7.16
CA PRO A 216 -14.12 6.17 6.45
C PRO A 216 -13.08 6.90 7.31
N ALA A 217 -13.32 6.98 8.62
CA ALA A 217 -12.38 7.56 9.58
C ALA A 217 -11.04 6.80 9.66
N ALA A 218 -11.03 5.48 9.42
CA ALA A 218 -9.81 4.66 9.42
C ALA A 218 -8.97 4.86 8.15
N LEU A 219 -9.63 5.04 6.99
CA LEU A 219 -8.94 5.27 5.71
C LEU A 219 -8.58 6.74 5.45
N GLY A 220 -9.26 7.68 6.11
CA GLY A 220 -9.03 9.13 5.96
C GLY A 220 -7.54 9.53 6.01
N PRO A 221 -6.75 9.11 7.02
CA PRO A 221 -5.33 9.42 7.11
C PRO A 221 -4.50 8.88 5.93
N LEU A 222 -4.82 7.70 5.40
CA LEU A 222 -4.14 7.11 4.25
C LEU A 222 -4.42 7.92 2.98
N CYS A 223 -5.70 8.19 2.69
CA CYS A 223 -6.09 9.02 1.55
C CYS A 223 -5.50 10.42 1.64
N GLN A 224 -5.48 11.02 2.83
CA GLN A 224 -4.86 12.33 3.05
C GLN A 224 -3.36 12.30 2.79
N ALA A 225 -2.64 11.27 3.26
CA ALA A 225 -1.21 11.14 3.03
C ALA A 225 -0.88 11.07 1.54
N ILE A 226 -1.65 10.29 0.77
CA ILE A 226 -1.50 10.20 -0.69
C ILE A 226 -1.66 11.57 -1.33
N LEU A 227 -2.76 12.28 -1.01
CA LEU A 227 -3.06 13.58 -1.59
C LEU A 227 -2.01 14.65 -1.23
N VAL A 228 -1.50 14.65 0.01
CA VAL A 228 -0.46 15.59 0.46
C VAL A 228 0.82 15.39 -0.34
N HIS A 229 1.31 14.16 -0.48
CA HIS A 229 2.52 13.87 -1.25
C HIS A 229 2.40 14.28 -2.71
N PHE A 230 1.28 13.96 -3.37
CA PHE A 230 1.04 14.42 -4.74
C PHE A 230 0.96 15.94 -4.83
N LYS A 231 0.38 16.61 -3.84
CA LYS A 231 0.27 18.07 -3.80
C LYS A 231 1.63 18.73 -3.66
N GLU A 232 2.45 18.30 -2.69
CA GLU A 232 3.80 18.81 -2.46
C GLU A 232 4.66 18.65 -3.72
N GLU A 233 4.59 17.47 -4.34
CA GLU A 233 5.34 17.17 -5.55
C GLU A 233 4.87 18.00 -6.76
N ILE A 234 3.55 18.22 -6.88
CA ILE A 234 3.02 19.16 -7.87
C ILE A 234 3.43 20.58 -7.56
N ASP A 235 3.49 21.00 -6.30
CA ASP A 235 3.89 22.34 -5.85
C ASP A 235 5.37 22.66 -6.11
N GLU A 236 6.22 21.64 -6.28
CA GLU A 236 7.61 21.79 -6.72
C GLU A 236 7.78 21.85 -8.25
N LEU A 237 6.81 21.35 -9.04
CA LEU A 237 6.90 21.38 -10.51
C LEU A 237 7.01 22.81 -11.07
N CYS A 238 7.94 22.97 -12.01
CA CYS A 238 8.15 24.21 -12.76
C CYS A 238 7.94 23.94 -14.25
N ILE A 239 6.76 24.24 -14.80
CA ILE A 239 6.49 24.09 -16.24
C ILE A 239 6.61 25.47 -16.92
N PRO A 240 7.78 25.83 -17.49
CA PRO A 240 7.92 27.09 -18.21
C PRO A 240 7.09 27.08 -19.50
N LEU A 241 6.34 28.16 -19.73
CA LEU A 241 5.48 28.35 -20.92
C LEU A 241 6.20 29.03 -22.11
N LEU A 242 7.52 29.19 -22.06
CA LEU A 242 8.22 30.12 -22.94
C LEU A 242 8.81 29.43 -24.18
N GLU A 243 8.81 30.16 -25.29
CA GLU A 243 9.57 29.86 -26.51
C GLU A 243 11.05 29.66 -26.14
N VAL A 244 11.46 28.40 -26.14
CA VAL A 244 12.75 28.02 -25.60
C VAL A 244 13.85 28.42 -26.58
N SER A 245 14.67 29.39 -26.21
CA SER A 245 15.73 29.94 -27.09
C SER A 245 17.09 29.25 -26.92
N ASN A 246 17.28 28.44 -25.87
CA ASN A 246 18.53 27.71 -25.58
C ASN A 246 18.24 26.20 -25.32
N ALA A 247 19.15 25.32 -25.73
CA ALA A 247 19.03 23.86 -25.64
C ALA A 247 18.88 23.37 -24.18
N ASP A 248 19.64 23.94 -23.24
CA ASP A 248 19.58 23.54 -21.82
C ASP A 248 18.20 23.81 -21.19
N ALA A 249 17.58 24.92 -21.60
CA ALA A 249 16.23 25.27 -21.16
C ALA A 249 15.17 24.32 -21.76
N LEU A 250 15.42 23.76 -22.95
CA LEU A 250 14.52 22.82 -23.61
C LEU A 250 14.56 21.46 -22.93
N GLU A 251 15.76 21.00 -22.57
CA GLU A 251 15.97 19.77 -21.83
C GLU A 251 15.32 19.83 -20.44
N PHE A 252 15.55 20.92 -19.69
CA PHE A 252 14.86 21.17 -18.42
C PHE A 252 13.34 21.17 -18.58
N THR A 253 12.81 21.86 -19.59
CA THR A 253 11.35 21.90 -19.85
C THR A 253 10.80 20.49 -20.15
N ARG A 254 11.54 19.69 -20.93
CA ARG A 254 11.17 18.31 -21.25
C ARG A 254 11.12 17.44 -19.99
N GLU A 255 12.09 17.55 -19.09
CA GLU A 255 12.12 16.83 -17.82
C GLU A 255 10.94 17.21 -16.92
N GLN A 256 10.60 18.49 -16.84
CA GLN A 256 9.46 18.98 -16.06
C GLN A 256 8.14 18.50 -16.64
N MET A 257 7.98 18.50 -17.97
CA MET A 257 6.81 17.94 -18.65
C MET A 257 6.69 16.43 -18.42
N TYR A 258 7.79 15.69 -18.52
CA TYR A 258 7.79 14.25 -18.27
C TYR A 258 7.38 13.94 -16.82
N THR A 259 7.92 14.69 -15.86
CA THR A 259 7.56 14.56 -14.45
C THR A 259 6.08 14.86 -14.21
N ALA A 260 5.54 15.93 -14.82
CA ALA A 260 4.12 16.27 -14.74
C ALA A 260 3.22 15.15 -15.31
N ILE A 261 3.57 14.58 -16.47
CA ILE A 261 2.84 13.45 -17.07
C ILE A 261 2.93 12.21 -16.18
N LYS A 262 4.10 11.94 -15.60
CA LYS A 262 4.32 10.79 -14.71
C LYS A 262 3.46 10.91 -13.46
N LEU A 263 3.43 12.09 -12.83
CA LEU A 263 2.59 12.38 -11.67
C LEU A 263 1.11 12.26 -12.00
N TYR A 264 0.67 12.76 -13.17
CA TYR A 264 -0.70 12.58 -13.64
C TYR A 264 -1.07 11.09 -13.76
N LYS A 265 -0.22 10.29 -14.44
CA LYS A 265 -0.43 8.84 -14.60
C LYS A 265 -0.47 8.12 -13.25
N ASN A 266 0.43 8.46 -12.34
CA ASN A 266 0.49 7.82 -11.03
C ASN A 266 -0.68 8.22 -10.14
N CYS A 267 -1.12 9.48 -10.19
CA CYS A 267 -2.32 9.97 -9.51
C CYS A 267 -3.57 9.25 -10.04
N ALA A 268 -3.62 8.96 -11.34
CA ALA A 268 -4.74 8.24 -11.96
C ALA A 268 -4.92 6.80 -11.45
N ILE A 269 -3.88 6.16 -10.91
CA ILE A 269 -3.96 4.81 -10.30
C ILE A 269 -4.99 4.79 -9.16
N PHE A 270 -5.17 5.91 -8.46
CA PHE A 270 -6.08 6.01 -7.32
C PHE A 270 -7.52 6.40 -7.69
N GLN A 271 -7.84 6.61 -8.98
CA GLN A 271 -9.16 7.06 -9.44
C GLN A 271 -10.31 6.11 -9.06
N GLN A 272 -10.01 4.82 -8.88
CA GLN A 272 -10.99 3.83 -8.47
C GLN A 272 -11.28 3.86 -6.95
N TYR A 273 -10.45 4.56 -6.16
CA TYR A 273 -10.54 4.57 -4.69
C TYR A 273 -10.77 5.96 -4.10
N ILE A 274 -10.26 7.01 -4.75
CA ILE A 274 -10.37 8.41 -4.29
C ILE A 274 -11.36 9.13 -5.21
N SER A 275 -12.18 10.02 -4.61
CA SER A 275 -13.16 10.81 -5.35
C SER A 275 -12.55 11.49 -6.59
N PRO A 276 -13.20 11.40 -7.76
CA PRO A 276 -12.71 12.02 -8.98
C PRO A 276 -12.64 13.54 -8.87
N GLU A 277 -13.45 14.19 -8.02
CA GLU A 277 -13.38 15.64 -7.79
C GLU A 277 -12.07 16.07 -7.11
N ALA A 278 -11.61 15.30 -6.12
CA ALA A 278 -10.35 15.58 -5.43
C ALA A 278 -9.14 15.37 -6.36
N LEU A 279 -9.16 14.28 -7.14
CA LEU A 279 -8.09 13.98 -8.09
C LEU A 279 -8.09 14.92 -9.29
N THR A 280 -9.24 15.36 -9.80
CA THR A 280 -9.31 16.34 -10.90
C THR A 280 -8.90 17.74 -10.46
N SER A 281 -9.24 18.15 -9.24
CA SER A 281 -8.71 19.40 -8.67
C SER A 281 -7.18 19.38 -8.63
N LEU A 282 -6.58 18.27 -8.22
CA LEU A 282 -5.14 18.15 -8.08
C LEU A 282 -4.44 17.96 -9.44
N ALA A 283 -4.96 17.07 -10.29
CA ALA A 283 -4.33 16.69 -11.56
C ALA A 283 -4.62 17.65 -12.73
N VAL A 284 -5.75 18.35 -12.71
CA VAL A 284 -6.14 19.27 -13.79
C VAL A 284 -6.03 20.72 -13.34
N ILE A 285 -6.57 21.09 -12.17
CA ILE A 285 -6.56 22.51 -11.75
C ILE A 285 -5.18 22.92 -11.26
N GLU A 286 -4.51 22.15 -10.40
CA GLU A 286 -3.18 22.54 -9.90
C GLU A 286 -2.09 22.29 -10.95
N LEU A 287 -2.06 21.12 -11.59
CA LEU A 287 -1.06 20.80 -12.61
C LEU A 287 -1.15 21.70 -13.86
N VAL A 288 -2.36 21.93 -14.39
CA VAL A 288 -2.57 22.76 -15.60
C VAL A 288 -2.70 24.24 -15.23
N GLY A 289 -3.21 24.57 -14.04
CA GLY A 289 -3.33 25.94 -13.53
C GLY A 289 -2.01 26.55 -13.05
N LYS A 290 -0.97 25.75 -12.83
CA LYS A 290 0.42 26.22 -12.63
C LYS A 290 1.02 27.01 -13.80
N LYS A 291 0.27 27.21 -14.89
CA LYS A 291 0.52 28.35 -15.79
C LYS A 291 0.77 29.60 -14.93
N THR A 292 1.92 30.24 -15.10
CA THR A 292 2.25 31.62 -14.67
C THR A 292 3.07 31.87 -13.39
N ARG A 293 3.87 30.92 -12.88
CA ARG A 293 5.08 31.33 -12.13
C ARG A 293 6.28 31.26 -13.07
N ALA A 294 6.81 32.43 -13.41
CA ALA A 294 8.04 32.55 -14.18
C ALA A 294 9.11 31.69 -13.51
N CYS A 295 9.48 30.58 -14.13
CA CYS A 295 10.64 29.82 -13.73
C CYS A 295 11.85 30.73 -13.98
N THR A 296 12.29 31.45 -12.96
CA THR A 296 13.50 32.27 -13.05
C THR A 296 14.67 31.31 -13.11
N PHE A 297 15.29 31.18 -14.27
CA PHE A 297 16.58 30.51 -14.39
C PHE A 297 17.56 31.16 -13.40
N PRO A 298 18.29 30.39 -12.58
CA PRO A 298 19.39 30.95 -11.83
C PRO A 298 20.42 31.46 -12.84
N SER A 299 20.60 32.77 -12.89
CA SER A 299 21.64 33.41 -13.71
C SER A 299 23.00 32.92 -13.21
N SER A 300 23.74 32.21 -14.07
CA SER A 300 25.19 31.99 -13.88
C SER A 300 25.94 33.31 -13.84
#